data_AF-A0A7C6XH61-F1
#
_entry.id   AF-A0A7C6XH61-F1
#
_cell.length_a   1.000
_cell.length_b   1.000
_cell.length_c   1.000
_cell.angle_alpha   90.00
_cell.angle_beta   90.00
_cell.angle_gamma   90.00
#
_symmetry.space_group_name_H-M   'P 1'
#
loop_
_entity.id
_entity.type
_entity.pdbx_description
1 polymer ?
#
loop_
_entity_poly.entity_id
_entity_poly.type
_entity_poly.pdbx_seq_one_letter_code
_entity_poly.pdbx_strand_id
1 'polypeptide(L)'
;AGVHIYRDTNDILFADRHFVAVHTGAKPATDTLRLPGKTPVYDVFARKVVAPMAESIRLDVPAYSTALYYLGDPVAFEKAVGK
;
A
#
# COMPACT_ATOMS: atom_id res chain seq x y z
N ALA A 1 -0.70 -18.97 2.63
CA ALA A 1 -1.48 -18.51 1.46
C ALA A 1 -2.27 -17.25 1.86
N GLY A 2 -2.33 -16.22 1.03
CA GLY A 2 -3.07 -14.97 1.33
C GLY A 2 -2.23 -13.71 1.58
N VAL A 3 -0.92 -13.74 1.32
CA VAL A 3 -0.03 -12.56 1.38
C VAL A 3 0.72 -12.32 0.06
N HIS A 4 0.33 -13.03 -1.02
CA HIS A 4 1.01 -12.88 -2.30
C HIS A 4 0.53 -11.59 -2.96
N ILE A 5 1.45 -10.65 -3.11
CA ILE A 5 1.26 -9.42 -3.88
C ILE A 5 2.18 -9.50 -5.08
N TYR A 6 1.63 -9.20 -6.25
CA TYR A 6 2.34 -9.30 -7.52
C TYR A 6 2.62 -7.88 -8.03
N ARG A 7 3.87 -7.64 -8.42
CA ARG A 7 4.30 -6.41 -9.08
C ARG A 7 5.26 -6.77 -10.21
N ASP A 8 5.05 -6.15 -11.37
CA ASP A 8 5.79 -6.48 -12.60
C ASP A 8 7.15 -5.76 -12.70
N THR A 9 7.63 -5.11 -11.63
CA THR A 9 8.87 -4.33 -11.60
C THR A 9 9.84 -4.78 -10.49
N ASN A 10 11.13 -4.46 -10.66
CA ASN A 10 12.24 -4.86 -9.77
C ASN A 10 12.40 -3.99 -8.50
N ASP A 11 11.42 -3.15 -8.17
CA ASP A 11 11.45 -2.35 -6.94
C ASP A 11 11.22 -3.23 -5.70
N ILE A 12 11.64 -2.74 -4.52
CA ILE A 12 11.46 -3.48 -3.28
C ILE A 12 10.01 -3.37 -2.83
N LEU A 13 9.33 -4.51 -2.87
CA LEU A 13 8.00 -4.71 -2.32
C LEU A 13 8.12 -5.55 -1.06
N PHE A 14 7.70 -4.99 0.08
CA PHE A 14 7.48 -5.77 1.30
C PHE A 14 5.98 -5.86 1.55
N ALA A 15 5.48 -7.07 1.83
CA ALA A 15 4.07 -7.30 2.07
C ALA A 15 3.87 -8.30 3.21
N ASP A 16 2.91 -8.00 4.08
CA ASP A 16 2.33 -8.97 5.01
C ASP A 16 0.79 -9.00 4.87
N ARG A 17 0.08 -9.49 5.89
CA ARG A 17 -1.39 -9.53 5.88
C ARG A 17 -2.04 -8.14 5.81
N HIS A 18 -1.44 -7.15 6.44
CA HIS A 18 -2.02 -5.83 6.68
C HIS A 18 -1.18 -4.68 6.11
N PHE A 19 0.08 -4.90 5.75
CA PHE A 19 0.96 -3.84 5.30
C PHE A 19 1.55 -4.13 3.94
N VAL A 20 1.68 -3.08 3.15
CA VAL A 20 2.43 -3.09 1.89
C VAL A 20 3.35 -1.87 1.87
N ALA A 21 4.65 -2.10 1.81
CA ALA A 21 5.62 -1.04 1.59
C ALA A 21 6.14 -1.10 0.16
N VAL A 22 6.07 0.04 -0.52
CA VAL A 22 6.65 0.24 -1.85
C VAL A 22 7.78 1.23 -1.72
N HIS A 23 9.01 0.80 -1.99
CA HIS A 23 10.16 1.67 -2.09
C HIS A 23 10.64 1.76 -3.54
N THR A 24 10.72 2.98 -4.07
CA THR A 24 11.12 3.25 -5.45
C THR A 24 12.60 3.66 -5.50
N GLY A 25 13.30 3.17 -6.52
CA GLY A 25 14.62 3.68 -6.90
C GLY A 25 14.50 4.92 -7.79
N ALA A 26 15.35 5.00 -8.82
CA ALA A 26 15.35 6.11 -9.78
C ALA A 26 14.06 6.23 -10.62
N LYS A 27 13.26 5.16 -10.70
CA LYS A 27 11.99 5.14 -11.44
C LYS A 27 10.81 5.26 -10.47
N PRO A 28 9.79 6.08 -10.77
CA PRO A 28 8.58 6.12 -9.96
C PRO A 28 7.74 4.84 -10.14
N ALA A 29 6.88 4.55 -9.15
CA ALA A 29 5.85 3.52 -9.25
C ALA A 29 4.55 4.16 -9.72
N THR A 30 4.10 3.77 -10.92
CA THR A 30 2.83 4.24 -11.53
C THR A 30 1.93 3.09 -11.99
N ASP A 31 2.36 1.86 -11.67
CA ASP A 31 1.72 0.61 -12.03
C ASP A 31 0.56 0.25 -11.09
N THR A 32 -0.15 -0.82 -11.41
CA THR A 32 -1.29 -1.30 -10.62
C THR A 32 -0.83 -2.34 -9.62
N LEU A 33 -1.06 -2.06 -8.33
CA LEU A 33 -0.85 -3.02 -7.25
C LEU A 33 -2.13 -3.84 -7.05
N ARG A 34 -2.06 -5.16 -7.26
CA ARG A 34 -3.18 -6.08 -6.98
C ARG A 34 -3.12 -6.55 -5.53
N LEU A 35 -4.25 -6.51 -4.83
CA LEU A 35 -4.33 -6.84 -3.41
C LEU A 35 -4.78 -8.30 -3.21
N PRO A 36 -4.48 -8.93 -2.05
CA PRO A 36 -4.91 -10.29 -1.75
C PRO A 36 -6.44 -10.47 -1.68
N GLY A 37 -7.19 -9.38 -1.56
CA GLY A 37 -8.64 -9.36 -1.53
C GLY A 37 -9.16 -7.93 -1.43
N LYS A 38 -10.49 -7.79 -1.43
CA LYS A 38 -11.16 -6.49 -1.34
C LYS A 38 -11.03 -5.92 0.08
N THR A 39 -10.34 -4.80 0.24
CA THR A 39 -10.05 -4.18 1.53
C THR A 39 -9.95 -2.66 1.41
N PRO A 40 -10.19 -1.88 2.48
CA PRO A 40 -9.76 -0.48 2.52
C PRO A 40 -8.23 -0.40 2.44
N VAL A 41 -7.75 0.70 1.85
CA VAL A 41 -6.33 1.00 1.70
C VAL A 41 -6.07 2.39 2.23
N TYR A 42 -5.18 2.47 3.20
CA TYR A 42 -4.79 3.71 3.87
C TYR A 42 -3.29 3.94 3.73
N ASP A 43 -2.89 5.11 3.27
CA ASP A 43 -1.50 5.51 3.25
C ASP A 43 -1.12 6.05 4.62
N VAL A 44 -0.23 5.31 5.30
CA VAL A 44 0.22 5.59 6.67
C VAL A 44 1.05 6.86 6.72
N PHE A 45 1.85 7.14 5.69
CA PHE A 45 2.73 8.31 5.68
C PHE A 45 1.98 9.57 5.23
N ALA A 46 1.15 9.47 4.19
CA ALA A 46 0.32 10.58 3.73
C ALA A 46 -0.91 10.83 4.61
N ARG A 47 -1.20 9.93 5.56
CA ARG A 47 -2.36 9.93 6.44
C ARG A 47 -3.69 10.09 5.70
N LYS A 48 -3.86 9.29 4.65
CA LYS A 48 -4.96 9.45 3.70
C LYS A 48 -5.55 8.11 3.32
N VAL A 49 -6.88 8.06 3.23
CA VAL A 49 -7.57 6.94 2.59
C VAL A 49 -7.27 6.98 1.09
N VAL A 50 -6.55 5.98 0.60
CA VAL A 50 -6.25 5.80 -0.83
C VAL A 50 -7.48 5.25 -1.54
N ALA A 51 -8.08 4.22 -0.95
CA ALA A 51 -9.32 3.64 -1.42
C ALA A 51 -10.15 3.13 -0.24
N PRO A 52 -11.46 3.42 -0.17
CA PRO A 52 -12.30 2.95 0.92
C PRO A 52 -12.54 1.44 0.87
N MET A 53 -12.50 0.84 -0.32
CA MET A 53 -12.68 -0.60 -0.53
C MET A 53 -12.24 -1.00 -1.94
N ALA A 54 -11.11 -1.69 -2.09
CA ALA A 54 -10.55 -2.02 -3.40
C ALA A 54 -9.86 -3.38 -3.44
N GLU A 55 -9.80 -3.99 -4.63
CA GLU A 55 -9.00 -5.21 -4.92
C GLU A 55 -7.69 -4.87 -5.64
N SER A 56 -7.53 -3.63 -6.09
CA SER A 56 -6.30 -3.09 -6.64
C SER A 56 -6.26 -1.57 -6.48
N ILE A 57 -5.06 -1.00 -6.44
CA ILE A 57 -4.85 0.45 -6.45
C ILE A 57 -3.86 0.81 -7.56
N ARG A 58 -3.97 2.03 -8.10
CA ARG A 58 -2.91 2.60 -8.92
C ARG A 58 -1.88 3.22 -7.98
N LEU A 59 -0.62 2.84 -8.14
CA LEU A 59 0.48 3.47 -7.43
C LEU A 59 0.73 4.86 -8.02
N ASP A 60 1.05 5.78 -7.14
CA ASP A 60 1.55 7.12 -7.48
C ASP A 60 2.65 7.45 -6.48
N VAL A 61 3.76 6.70 -6.58
CA VAL A 61 4.92 6.85 -5.69
C VAL A 61 6.06 7.46 -6.52
N PRO A 62 6.53 8.68 -6.17
CA PRO A 62 7.63 9.32 -6.88
C PRO A 62 8.91 8.48 -6.83
N ALA A 63 9.93 8.84 -7.64
CA ALA A 63 11.25 8.25 -7.52
C ALA A 63 11.87 8.52 -6.13
N TYR A 64 12.75 7.63 -5.66
CA TYR A 64 13.46 7.73 -4.38
C TYR A 64 12.55 7.97 -3.18
N SER A 65 11.36 7.37 -3.19
CA SER A 65 10.33 7.58 -2.18
C SER A 65 9.83 6.26 -1.64
N THR A 66 9.20 6.32 -0.46
CA THR A 66 8.57 5.15 0.15
C THR A 66 7.12 5.48 0.44
N ALA A 67 6.22 4.59 0.03
CA ALA A 67 4.84 4.57 0.49
C ALA A 67 4.63 3.35 1.41
N LEU A 68 3.86 3.54 2.48
CA LEU A 68 3.43 2.47 3.37
C LEU A 68 1.91 2.44 3.42
N TYR A 69 1.34 1.37 2.90
CA TYR A 69 -0.10 1.16 2.89
C TYR A 69 -0.50 0.19 4.00
N TYR A 70 -1.55 0.55 4.73
CA TYR A 70 -2.29 -0.34 5.61
C TYR A 70 -3.54 -0.87 4.88
N LEU A 71 -3.74 -2.18 4.94
CA LEU A 71 -4.84 -2.95 4.38
C LEU A 71 -5.82 -3.30 5.51
N GLY A 72 -6.79 -2.42 5.74
CA GLY A 72 -7.77 -2.55 6.81
C GLY A 72 -8.45 -1.22 7.13
N ASP A 73 -9.33 -1.23 8.14
CA ASP A 73 -10.11 -0.04 8.55
C ASP A 73 -9.19 1.12 9.00
N PRO A 74 -9.19 2.25 8.28
CA PRO A 74 -8.38 3.42 8.63
C PRO A 74 -8.72 4.02 10.00
N VAL A 75 -10.00 3.98 10.40
CA VAL A 75 -10.45 4.53 11.69
C VAL A 75 -9.91 3.70 12.84
N ALA A 76 -9.98 2.38 12.71
CA ALA A 76 -9.40 1.46 13.68
C ALA A 76 -7.87 1.62 13.77
N PHE A 77 -7.20 1.81 12.64
CA PHE A 77 -5.75 2.03 12.60
C PHE A 77 -5.35 3.31 13.35
N GLU A 78 -5.96 4.46 13.01
CA GLU A 78 -5.65 5.75 13.65
C GLU A 78 -5.87 5.70 15.17
N LYS A 79 -6.98 5.09 15.60
CA LYS A 79 -7.28 4.89 17.01
C LYS A 79 -6.21 4.05 17.72
N ALA A 80 -5.68 3.01 17.05
CA ALA A 80 -4.66 2.12 17.61
C ALA A 80 -3.28 2.78 17.70
N VAL A 81 -2.93 3.67 16.77
CA VAL A 81 -1.62 4.36 16.76
C VAL A 81 -1.59 5.64 17.60
N GLY A 82 -2.67 5.96 18.31
CA GLY A 82 -2.68 6.99 19.36
C GLY A 82 -2.50 8.41 18.84
N LYS A 83 -3.23 8.79 17.79
CA LYS A 83 -3.39 10.19 17.39
C LYS A 83 -4.86 10.59 17.32
#